data_AF-W0M1B6-F1
#
_entry.id   AF-W0M1B6-F1
#
_cell.length_a   1.000
_cell.length_b   1.000
_cell.length_c   1.000
_cell.angle_alpha   90.00
_cell.angle_beta   90.00
_cell.angle_gamma   90.00
#
_symmetry.space_group_name_H-M   'P 1'
#
loop_
_entity.id
_entity.type
_entity.pdbx_description
1 polymer ?
#
loop_
_entity_poly.entity_id
_entity_poly.type
_entity_poly.pdbx_seq_one_letter_code
_entity_poly.pdbx_strand_id
1 'polypeptide(L)'
;PFVDLAITICIVLNTLFMAMEHHPMTEEFKNVLTVGNLVFTGIFAAEMVLKLIAMDPYEYFQVGWNIFDSIIVSLSLVELFLSEVDGLSVLRSFRLLRVFKLAKSWPTLNMLIKIIGNSVGALGNLTLVLAIIVFIFAVVGMQ
;
A
#
# COMPACT_ATOMS: atom_id res chain seq x y z
N PRO A 1 0.61 -18.61 12.56
CA PRO A 1 1.29 -17.84 13.63
C PRO A 1 2.75 -17.49 13.31
N PHE A 2 3.65 -18.46 13.06
CA PHE A 2 5.05 -18.16 12.75
C PHE A 2 5.23 -17.46 11.40
N VAL A 3 4.48 -17.88 10.37
CA VAL A 3 4.50 -17.24 9.04
C VAL A 3 4.01 -15.79 9.13
N ASP A 4 2.89 -15.55 9.83
CA ASP A 4 2.34 -14.19 9.98
C ASP A 4 3.30 -13.24 10.72
N LEU A 5 4.02 -13.75 11.71
CA LEU A 5 5.06 -13.00 12.42
C LEU A 5 6.25 -12.68 11.49
N ALA A 6 6.71 -13.65 10.72
CA ALA A 6 7.80 -13.46 9.74
C ALA A 6 7.43 -12.40 8.71
N ILE A 7 6.21 -12.43 8.17
CA ILE A 7 5.71 -11.42 7.23
C ILE A 7 5.64 -10.04 7.88
N THR A 8 5.18 -9.95 9.12
CA THR A 8 5.15 -8.67 9.86
C THR A 8 6.56 -8.10 10.03
N ILE A 9 7.55 -8.94 10.35
CA ILE A 9 8.96 -8.54 10.43
C ILE A 9 9.47 -8.07 9.05
N CYS A 10 9.15 -8.78 7.98
CA CYS A 10 9.50 -8.37 6.62
C CYS A 10 8.90 -7.01 6.23
N ILE A 11 7.66 -6.71 6.65
CA ILE A 11 7.03 -5.40 6.40
C ILE A 11 7.76 -4.28 7.15
N VAL A 12 8.10 -4.51 8.42
CA VAL A 12 8.86 -3.52 9.22
C VAL A 12 10.23 -3.29 8.60
N LEU A 13 10.96 -4.35 8.22
CA LEU A 13 12.25 -4.24 7.56
C LEU A 13 12.14 -3.51 6.21
N ASN A 14 11.15 -3.84 5.38
CA ASN A 14 10.93 -3.14 4.11
C ASN A 14 10.65 -1.64 4.34
N THR A 15 9.88 -1.31 5.37
CA THR A 15 9.59 0.09 5.74
C THR A 15 10.84 0.82 6.20
N LEU A 16 11.70 0.17 7.00
CA LEU A 16 12.99 0.74 7.41
C LEU A 16 13.91 0.96 6.20
N PHE A 17 13.96 0.03 5.25
CA PHE A 17 14.72 0.20 4.00
C PHE A 17 14.25 1.41 3.20
N MET A 18 12.94 1.61 3.08
CA MET A 18 12.38 2.80 2.43
C MET A 18 12.71 4.10 3.20
N ALA A 19 12.70 4.05 4.54
CA ALA A 19 13.03 5.21 5.37
C ALA A 19 14.52 5.61 5.33
N MET A 20 15.41 4.69 4.94
CA MET A 20 16.84 4.94 4.79
C MET A 20 17.21 5.61 3.45
N GLU A 21 16.27 5.75 2.50
CA GLU A 21 16.53 6.48 1.26
C GLU A 21 16.81 7.96 1.55
N HIS A 22 18.03 8.44 1.23
CA HIS A 22 18.43 9.83 1.43
C HIS A 22 19.24 10.37 0.23
N HIS A 23 19.18 11.68 0.00
CA HIS A 23 20.05 12.36 -0.96
C HIS A 23 21.12 13.19 -0.23
N PRO A 24 22.41 13.11 -0.60
CA PRO A 24 23.05 12.24 -1.61
C PRO A 24 23.34 10.82 -1.08
N MET A 25 23.27 9.82 -1.96
CA MET A 25 23.49 8.39 -1.64
C MET A 25 24.60 7.81 -2.51
N THR A 26 25.41 6.90 -1.96
CA THR A 26 26.38 6.13 -2.76
C THR A 26 25.65 5.11 -3.65
N GLU A 27 26.19 4.84 -4.84
CA GLU A 27 25.59 3.89 -5.79
C GLU A 27 25.47 2.47 -5.21
N GLU A 28 26.47 2.04 -4.43
CA GLU A 28 26.44 0.78 -3.68
C GLU A 28 25.22 0.69 -2.75
N PHE A 29 24.97 1.74 -1.96
CA PHE A 29 23.84 1.75 -1.02
C PHE A 29 22.50 1.76 -1.77
N LYS A 30 22.41 2.47 -2.90
CA LYS A 30 21.23 2.46 -3.77
C LYS A 30 20.95 1.07 -4.34
N ASN A 31 21.98 0.36 -4.77
CA ASN A 31 21.83 -1.01 -5.29
C ASN A 31 21.35 -1.96 -4.19
N VAL A 32 21.90 -1.88 -2.97
CA VAL A 32 21.45 -2.68 -1.83
C VAL A 32 19.97 -2.44 -1.52
N LEU A 33 19.52 -1.18 -1.48
CA LEU A 33 18.12 -0.83 -1.24
C LEU A 33 17.21 -1.33 -2.37
N THR A 34 17.66 -1.24 -3.62
CA THR A 34 16.89 -1.71 -4.79
C THR A 34 16.71 -3.24 -4.76
N VAL A 35 17.80 -3.98 -4.53
CA VAL A 35 17.77 -5.44 -4.41
C VAL A 35 16.91 -5.88 -3.22
N GLY A 36 17.07 -5.22 -2.07
CA GLY A 36 16.25 -5.49 -0.88
C GLY A 36 14.76 -5.33 -1.15
N ASN A 37 14.36 -4.24 -1.80
CA ASN A 37 12.96 -4.03 -2.17
C ASN A 37 12.42 -5.09 -3.14
N LEU A 38 13.24 -5.58 -4.07
CA LEU A 38 12.87 -6.66 -4.99
C LEU A 38 12.64 -7.97 -4.22
N VAL A 39 13.53 -8.31 -3.28
CA VAL A 39 13.40 -9.48 -2.40
C VAL A 39 12.12 -9.41 -1.57
N PHE A 40 11.83 -8.27 -0.91
CA PHE A 40 10.60 -8.12 -0.13
C PHE A 40 9.35 -8.25 -0.98
N THR A 41 9.36 -7.70 -2.20
CA THR A 41 8.25 -7.83 -3.14
C THR A 41 8.01 -9.28 -3.53
N GLY A 42 9.08 -10.03 -3.81
CA GLY A 42 9.02 -11.46 -4.10
C GLY A 42 8.46 -12.28 -2.94
N ILE A 43 8.86 -11.98 -1.69
CA ILE A 43 8.33 -12.66 -0.50
C ILE A 43 6.82 -12.43 -0.35
N PHE A 44 6.36 -11.18 -0.50
CA PHE A 44 4.92 -10.88 -0.41
C PHE A 44 4.10 -11.48 -1.56
N ALA A 45 4.68 -11.57 -2.76
CA ALA A 45 4.04 -12.25 -3.89
C ALA A 45 3.92 -13.76 -3.63
N ALA A 46 4.98 -14.39 -3.13
CA ALA A 46 4.96 -15.81 -2.76
C ALA A 46 3.95 -16.08 -1.63
N GLU A 47 3.88 -15.23 -0.61
CA GLU A 47 2.89 -15.32 0.47
C GLU A 47 1.45 -15.29 -0.09
N MET A 48 1.14 -14.34 -0.98
CA MET A 48 -0.18 -14.23 -1.60
C MET A 48 -0.54 -15.51 -2.38
N VAL A 49 0.39 -16.01 -3.21
CA VAL A 49 0.16 -17.23 -4.01
C VAL A 49 -0.03 -18.45 -3.11
N LEU A 50 0.78 -18.59 -2.06
CA LEU A 50 0.64 -19.69 -1.09
C LEU A 50 -0.71 -19.62 -0.37
N LYS A 51 -1.19 -18.43 0.03
CA LYS A 51 -2.52 -18.29 0.63
C LYS A 51 -3.64 -18.61 -0.36
N LEU A 52 -3.52 -18.23 -1.62
CA LEU A 52 -4.51 -18.54 -2.66
C LEU A 52 -4.57 -20.03 -3.03
N ILE A 53 -3.48 -20.77 -2.83
CA ILE A 53 -3.46 -22.22 -3.03
C ILE A 53 -4.00 -22.93 -1.78
N ALA A 54 -3.66 -22.43 -0.59
CA ALA A 54 -4.09 -23.02 0.68
C ALA A 54 -5.55 -22.72 1.03
N MET A 55 -6.08 -21.58 0.59
CA MET A 55 -7.47 -21.15 0.76
C MET A 55 -8.09 -21.06 -0.63
N ASP A 56 -9.25 -21.68 -0.85
CA ASP A 56 -9.95 -21.54 -2.12
C ASP A 56 -10.12 -20.05 -2.47
N PRO A 57 -9.98 -19.64 -3.74
CA PRO A 57 -10.03 -18.24 -4.14
C PRO A 57 -11.28 -17.53 -3.62
N TYR A 58 -12.41 -18.23 -3.58
CA TYR A 58 -13.67 -17.71 -3.07
C TYR A 58 -13.58 -17.32 -1.58
N GLU A 59 -12.99 -18.15 -0.74
CA GLU A 59 -12.81 -17.85 0.69
C GLU A 59 -11.76 -16.75 0.91
N TYR A 60 -10.70 -16.74 0.08
CA TYR A 60 -9.67 -15.71 0.13
C TYR A 60 -10.25 -14.30 -0.06
N PHE A 61 -11.13 -14.12 -1.04
CA PHE A 61 -11.75 -12.82 -1.36
C PHE A 61 -12.89 -12.41 -0.43
N GLN A 62 -13.36 -13.28 0.47
CA GLN A 62 -14.32 -12.87 1.50
C GLN A 62 -13.63 -12.13 2.67
N VAL A 63 -12.34 -12.35 2.87
CA VAL A 63 -11.59 -11.72 3.96
C VAL A 63 -11.02 -10.38 3.49
N GLY A 64 -11.61 -9.27 3.93
CA GLY A 64 -11.22 -7.91 3.51
C GLY A 64 -9.72 -7.59 3.64
N TRP A 65 -9.05 -8.12 4.67
CA TRP A 65 -7.59 -7.97 4.83
C TRP A 65 -6.77 -8.70 3.76
N ASN A 66 -7.24 -9.84 3.28
CA ASN A 66 -6.58 -10.60 2.20
C ASN A 66 -6.79 -9.92 0.84
N ILE A 67 -7.95 -9.27 0.64
CA ILE A 67 -8.20 -8.40 -0.53
C ILE A 67 -7.21 -7.23 -0.52
N PHE A 68 -7.09 -6.53 0.61
CA PHE A 68 -6.16 -5.41 0.75
C PHE A 68 -4.70 -5.82 0.50
N ASP A 69 -4.28 -6.96 1.06
CA ASP A 69 -2.96 -7.56 0.85
C ASP A 69 -2.72 -7.86 -0.65
N SER A 70 -3.70 -8.45 -1.33
CA SER A 70 -3.63 -8.77 -2.76
C SER A 70 -3.56 -7.53 -3.65
N ILE A 71 -4.27 -6.45 -3.31
CA ILE A 71 -4.17 -5.18 -4.04
C ILE A 71 -2.75 -4.61 -3.94
N ILE A 72 -2.16 -4.59 -2.74
CA ILE A 72 -0.80 -4.07 -2.54
C ILE A 72 0.23 -4.91 -3.31
N VAL A 73 0.11 -6.23 -3.29
CA VAL A 73 1.01 -7.14 -4.04
C VAL A 73 0.85 -6.93 -5.54
N SER A 74 -0.39 -6.83 -6.04
CA SER A 74 -0.68 -6.57 -7.45
C SER A 74 -0.07 -5.25 -7.93
N LEU A 75 -0.26 -4.16 -7.17
CA LEU A 75 0.34 -2.85 -7.49
C LEU A 75 1.88 -2.92 -7.50
N SER A 76 2.46 -3.68 -6.58
CA SER A 76 3.91 -3.88 -6.50
C SER A 76 4.48 -4.67 -7.68
N LEU A 77 3.72 -5.65 -8.19
CA LEU A 77 4.10 -6.38 -9.41
C LEU A 77 4.00 -5.48 -10.64
N VAL A 78 2.92 -4.70 -10.77
CA VAL A 78 2.75 -3.73 -11.86
C VAL A 78 3.89 -2.71 -11.86
N GLU A 79 4.30 -2.21 -10.68
CA GLU A 79 5.47 -1.32 -10.54
C GLU A 79 6.75 -1.98 -11.09
N LEU A 80 7.00 -3.26 -10.79
CA LEU A 80 8.17 -3.98 -11.31
C LEU A 80 8.12 -4.11 -12.83
N PHE A 81 6.99 -4.51 -13.40
CA PHE A 81 6.83 -4.65 -14.85
C PHE A 81 6.93 -3.32 -15.60
N LEU A 82 6.52 -2.22 -14.97
CA LEU A 82 6.53 -0.89 -15.56
C LEU A 82 7.73 -0.04 -15.13
N SER A 83 8.72 -0.64 -14.46
CA SER A 83 9.89 0.08 -13.94
C SER A 83 10.79 0.68 -15.03
N GLU A 84 10.70 0.18 -16.27
CA GLU A 84 11.43 0.67 -17.45
C GLU A 84 10.68 1.76 -18.22
N VAL A 85 9.42 2.07 -17.87
CA VAL A 85 8.61 3.07 -18.59
C VAL A 85 8.80 4.45 -17.94
N ASP A 86 9.48 5.35 -18.66
CA ASP A 86 9.63 6.75 -18.27
C ASP A 86 8.26 7.44 -18.14
N GLY A 87 8.04 8.13 -17.02
CA GLY A 87 6.80 8.85 -16.70
C GLY A 87 5.95 8.23 -15.58
N LEU A 88 6.21 6.97 -15.20
CA LEU A 88 5.47 6.29 -14.13
C LEU A 88 6.16 6.33 -12.77
N SER A 89 6.99 7.36 -12.52
CA SER A 89 7.68 7.55 -11.24
C SER A 89 6.74 7.57 -10.03
N VAL A 90 5.47 7.95 -10.20
CA VAL A 90 4.45 7.93 -9.14
C VAL A 90 4.15 6.52 -8.62
N LEU A 91 4.33 5.47 -9.45
CA LEU A 91 4.10 4.09 -9.04
C LEU A 91 5.03 3.67 -7.90
N ARG A 92 6.24 4.24 -7.86
CA ARG A 92 7.19 4.01 -6.76
C ARG A 92 6.64 4.50 -5.42
N SER A 93 5.82 5.53 -5.40
CA SER A 93 5.18 6.03 -4.18
C SER A 93 4.15 5.06 -3.60
N PHE A 94 3.57 4.17 -4.42
CA PHE A 94 2.63 3.14 -3.93
C PHE A 94 3.28 2.11 -3.02
N ARG A 95 4.62 2.00 -3.03
CA ARG A 95 5.36 1.16 -2.07
C ARG A 95 5.08 1.53 -0.62
N LEU A 96 4.84 2.81 -0.35
CA LEU A 96 4.47 3.29 0.98
C LEU A 96 3.18 2.65 1.47
N LEU A 97 2.27 2.22 0.57
CA LEU A 97 1.04 1.53 0.95
C LEU A 97 1.32 0.22 1.69
N ARG A 98 2.48 -0.40 1.48
CA ARG A 98 2.87 -1.64 2.18
C ARG A 98 2.92 -1.46 3.69
N VAL A 99 3.20 -0.26 4.20
CA VAL A 99 3.20 0.01 5.65
C VAL A 99 1.83 -0.25 6.28
N PHE A 100 0.74 -0.07 5.51
CA PHE A 100 -0.61 -0.34 5.99
C PHE A 100 -0.88 -1.83 6.21
N LYS A 101 -0.07 -2.75 5.64
CA LYS A 101 -0.17 -4.18 5.97
C LYS A 101 0.04 -4.44 7.47
N LEU A 102 0.79 -3.56 8.17
CA LEU A 102 0.95 -3.62 9.63
C LEU A 102 -0.38 -3.51 10.37
N ALA A 103 -1.41 -2.90 9.77
CA ALA A 103 -2.72 -2.78 10.40
C ALA A 103 -3.43 -4.13 10.59
N LYS A 104 -3.03 -5.18 9.85
CA LYS A 104 -3.52 -6.53 10.08
C LYS A 104 -3.05 -7.08 11.43
N SER A 105 -1.81 -6.81 11.80
CA SER A 105 -1.17 -7.33 13.02
C SER A 105 -1.26 -6.38 14.21
N TRP A 106 -1.46 -5.07 13.97
CA TRP A 106 -1.44 -4.04 15.01
C TRP A 106 -2.86 -3.51 15.32
N PRO A 107 -3.46 -3.87 16.47
CA PRO A 107 -4.88 -3.59 16.75
C PRO A 107 -5.22 -2.10 16.75
N THR A 108 -4.32 -1.25 17.25
CA THR A 108 -4.52 0.20 17.29
C THR A 108 -4.59 0.79 15.88
N LEU A 109 -3.68 0.39 14.98
CA LEU A 109 -3.68 0.86 13.60
C LEU A 109 -4.92 0.37 12.84
N ASN A 110 -5.34 -0.88 13.09
CA ASN A 110 -6.60 -1.43 12.58
C ASN A 110 -7.81 -0.57 12.99
N MET A 111 -7.87 -0.21 14.28
CA MET A 111 -8.93 0.62 14.83
C MET A 111 -8.92 2.02 14.20
N LEU A 112 -7.76 2.65 14.04
CA LEU A 112 -7.64 3.95 13.38
C LEU A 112 -8.18 3.93 11.94
N ILE A 113 -7.82 2.91 11.15
CA ILE A 113 -8.31 2.78 9.77
C ILE A 113 -9.84 2.63 9.75
N LYS A 114 -10.41 1.85 10.68
CA LYS A 114 -11.87 1.69 10.80
C LYS A 114 -12.56 3.00 11.17
N ILE A 115 -11.98 3.77 12.10
CA ILE A 115 -12.53 5.08 12.49
C ILE A 115 -12.52 6.04 11.31
N ILE A 116 -11.40 6.10 10.55
CA ILE A 116 -11.29 6.93 9.35
C ILE A 116 -12.37 6.53 8.33
N GLY A 117 -12.52 5.24 8.04
CA GLY A 117 -13.54 4.74 7.11
C GLY A 117 -14.97 5.11 7.52
N ASN A 118 -15.30 4.91 8.80
CA ASN A 118 -16.62 5.28 9.33
C ASN A 118 -16.86 6.80 9.30
N SER A 119 -15.82 7.59 9.56
CA SER A 119 -15.89 9.05 9.55
C SER A 119 -16.10 9.59 8.14
N VAL A 120 -15.45 9.00 7.13
CA VAL A 120 -15.68 9.35 5.71
C VAL A 120 -17.11 9.03 5.30
N GLY A 121 -17.67 7.91 5.74
CA GLY A 121 -19.09 7.58 5.48
C GLY A 121 -20.06 8.57 6.13
N ALA A 122 -19.80 8.96 7.38
CA ALA A 122 -20.65 9.91 8.11
C ALA A 122 -20.54 11.36 7.60
N LEU A 123 -19.34 11.78 7.17
CA LEU A 123 -19.07 13.13 6.67
C LEU A 123 -19.22 13.26 5.15
N GLY A 124 -19.45 12.17 4.42
CA GLY A 124 -19.47 12.16 2.95
C GLY A 124 -20.44 13.16 2.35
N ASN A 125 -21.63 13.31 2.94
CA ASN A 125 -22.62 14.29 2.50
C ASN A 125 -22.13 15.74 2.68
N LEU A 126 -21.47 16.05 3.80
CA LEU A 126 -20.91 17.37 4.05
C LEU A 126 -19.77 17.69 3.08
N THR A 127 -18.86 16.73 2.86
CA THR A 127 -17.76 16.88 1.90
C THR A 127 -18.28 17.09 0.48
N LEU A 128 -19.32 16.38 0.07
CA LEU A 128 -19.93 16.53 -1.25
C LEU A 128 -20.56 17.92 -1.44
N VAL A 129 -21.31 18.39 -0.44
CA VAL A 129 -21.91 19.74 -0.48
C VAL A 129 -20.82 20.82 -0.57
N LEU A 130 -19.76 20.71 0.24
CA LEU A 130 -18.63 21.63 0.18
C LEU A 130 -17.97 21.63 -1.21
N ALA A 131 -17.76 20.46 -1.81
CA ALA A 131 -17.18 20.34 -3.15
C ALA A 131 -18.03 21.03 -4.22
N ILE A 132 -19.37 20.89 -4.14
CA ILE A 132 -20.30 21.56 -5.06
C ILE A 132 -20.22 23.09 -4.91
N ILE A 133 -20.19 23.60 -3.68
CA ILE A 133 -20.09 25.04 -3.42
C ILE A 133 -18.78 25.60 -4.00
N VAL A 134 -17.66 24.94 -3.74
CA VAL A 134 -16.35 25.33 -4.30
C VAL A 134 -16.38 25.32 -5.83
N PHE A 135 -16.98 24.30 -6.43
CA PHE A 135 -17.12 24.19 -7.89
C PHE A 135 -17.93 25.34 -8.49
N ILE A 136 -19.08 25.69 -7.90
CA ILE A 136 -19.93 26.80 -8.37
C ILE A 136 -19.15 28.12 -8.32
N PHE A 137 -18.50 28.42 -7.20
CA PHE A 137 -17.72 29.66 -7.07
C PHE A 137 -16.51 29.71 -8.01
N ALA A 138 -15.85 28.58 -8.23
CA ALA A 138 -14.75 28.49 -9.19
C ALA A 138 -15.24 28.80 -10.62
N VAL A 139 -16.40 28.29 -11.03
CA VAL A 139 -16.98 28.57 -12.37
C VAL A 139 -17.42 30.02 -12.48
N VAL A 140 -18.09 30.57 -11.47
CA VAL A 140 -18.54 31.97 -11.48
C VAL A 140 -17.35 32.93 -11.51
N GLY A 141 -16.27 32.67 -10.76
CA GLY A 141 -15.08 33.53 -10.76
C GLY A 141 -14.25 33.45 -12.04
N MET A 142 -14.48 32.45 -12.89
CA MET A 142 -13.85 32.36 -14.22
C MET A 142 -14.65 33.06 -15.32
N GLN A 143 -15.95 33.31 -15.12
CA GLN A 143 -16.82 34.01 -16.06
C GLN A 143 -16.79 35.52 -15.81
#